data_AF-A0AAU6CBN1-F1
#
_entry.id   AF-A0AAU6CBN1-F1
#
_cell.length_a   1.000
_cell.length_b   1.000
_cell.length_c   1.000
_cell.angle_alpha   90.00
_cell.angle_beta   90.00
_cell.angle_gamma   90.00
#
_symmetry.space_group_name_H-M   'P 1'
#
loop_
_entity.id
_entity.type
_entity.pdbx_description
1 polymer ?
#
loop_
_entity_poly.entity_id
_entity_poly.type
_entity_poly.pdbx_seq_one_letter_code
_entity_poly.pdbx_strand_id
1 'polypeptide(L)'
;MHRRRPGCAGSPGPARSPRWSYSRLGLEHFTPDYTRHFHDLPAAVHDRLVGERWQLYKAASTEILADVHDHLYQATVGRPVDANPVEIVPGTAAATSTADPDGTIELRCRHADAGTGA
;
A
#
# COMPACT_ATOMS: atom_id res chain seq x y z
N MET A 1 -0.49 30.01 -23.26
CA MET A 1 0.94 29.76 -23.53
C MET A 1 1.66 29.53 -22.19
N HIS A 2 1.79 28.29 -21.72
CA HIS A 2 2.53 27.98 -20.49
C HIS A 2 3.78 27.16 -20.82
N ARG A 3 4.94 27.73 -20.51
CA ARG A 3 6.25 27.09 -20.67
C ARG A 3 6.43 26.02 -19.60
N ARG A 4 6.70 24.79 -20.00
CA ARG A 4 7.09 23.69 -19.11
C ARG A 4 8.50 23.95 -18.56
N ARG A 5 8.68 23.89 -17.23
CA ARG A 5 10.02 23.79 -16.62
C ARG A 5 10.43 22.31 -16.54
N PRO A 6 11.71 21.98 -16.80
CA PRO A 6 12.19 20.60 -16.78
C PRO A 6 12.66 20.18 -15.38
N GLY A 7 12.44 18.91 -15.06
CA GLY A 7 13.32 18.16 -14.16
C GLY A 7 13.02 18.23 -12.66
N CYS A 8 12.07 17.42 -12.20
CA CYS A 8 12.23 16.73 -10.92
C CYS A 8 12.13 15.23 -11.22
N ALA A 9 13.23 14.51 -10.99
CA ALA A 9 13.32 13.07 -11.14
C ALA A 9 12.29 12.41 -10.20
N GLY A 10 11.27 11.78 -10.77
CA GLY A 10 10.34 10.97 -10.01
C GLY A 10 11.08 9.72 -9.52
N SER A 11 11.16 9.55 -8.21
CA SER A 11 11.46 8.26 -7.60
C SER A 11 10.54 7.20 -8.22
N PRO A 12 11.03 6.01 -8.57
CA PRO A 12 10.20 4.98 -9.18
C PRO A 12 9.09 4.58 -8.21
N GLY A 13 7.85 4.90 -8.58
CA GLY A 13 6.67 4.48 -7.83
C GLY A 13 6.52 2.95 -7.85
N PRO A 14 5.76 2.36 -6.89
CA PRO A 14 5.75 0.92 -6.59
C PRO A 14 5.08 0.02 -7.66
N ALA A 15 4.86 0.50 -8.88
CA ALA A 15 3.99 -0.14 -9.85
C ALA A 15 4.61 -1.29 -10.68
N ARG A 16 5.82 -1.78 -10.35
CA ARG A 16 6.50 -2.84 -11.15
C ARG A 16 7.21 -3.91 -10.32
N SER A 17 6.63 -4.28 -9.18
CA SER A 17 7.04 -5.50 -8.49
C SER A 17 6.40 -6.72 -9.20
N PRO A 18 7.16 -7.78 -9.53
CA PRO A 18 6.58 -9.08 -9.87
C PRO A 18 5.47 -9.45 -8.88
N ARG A 19 4.39 -10.11 -9.33
CA ARG A 19 3.35 -10.57 -8.41
C ARG A 19 3.86 -11.80 -7.67
N TRP A 20 4.09 -11.67 -6.37
CA TRP A 20 4.39 -12.80 -5.48
C TRP A 20 3.07 -13.34 -4.93
N SER A 21 2.87 -14.64 -5.02
CA SER A 21 1.64 -15.32 -4.58
C SER A 21 1.93 -16.24 -3.40
N TYR A 22 0.95 -16.41 -2.51
CA TYR A 22 0.92 -17.46 -1.47
C TYR A 22 0.68 -18.86 -2.09
N SER A 23 1.33 -19.15 -3.21
CA SER A 23 1.34 -20.47 -3.82
C SER A 23 2.42 -21.34 -3.18
N ARG A 24 2.36 -22.66 -3.40
CA ARG A 24 3.43 -23.58 -2.96
C ARG A 24 4.82 -23.11 -3.41
N LEU A 25 4.95 -22.62 -4.64
CA LEU A 25 6.22 -22.09 -5.16
C LEU A 25 6.64 -20.77 -4.50
N GLY A 26 5.67 -19.90 -4.18
CA GLY A 26 5.95 -18.66 -3.44
C GLY A 26 6.43 -18.91 -2.02
N LEU A 27 6.00 -20.01 -1.39
CA LEU A 27 6.38 -20.37 -0.03
C LEU A 27 7.82 -20.88 0.10
N GLU A 28 8.46 -21.29 -1.00
CA GLU A 28 9.88 -21.67 -1.01
C GLU A 28 10.80 -20.54 -0.50
N HIS A 29 10.31 -19.30 -0.57
CA HIS A 29 11.00 -18.12 -0.04
C HIS A 29 11.17 -18.11 1.48
N PHE A 30 10.37 -18.91 2.21
CA PHE A 30 10.41 -19.01 3.66
C PHE A 30 11.16 -20.26 4.14
N THR A 31 11.87 -20.95 3.25
CA THR A 31 12.67 -22.12 3.62
C THR A 31 13.99 -21.71 4.28
N PRO A 32 14.58 -22.56 5.14
CA PRO A 32 15.91 -22.30 5.70
C PRO A 32 16.99 -22.14 4.62
N ASP A 33 16.91 -22.89 3.52
CA ASP A 33 17.87 -22.80 2.41
C ASP A 33 17.80 -21.44 1.72
N TYR A 34 16.59 -20.92 1.51
CA TYR A 34 16.41 -19.56 0.99
C TYR A 34 16.98 -18.50 1.94
N THR A 35 16.77 -18.63 3.25
CA THR A 35 17.32 -17.71 4.25
C THR A 35 18.84 -17.65 4.19
N ARG A 36 19.53 -18.80 4.06
CA ARG A 36 21.00 -18.82 3.91
C ARG A 36 21.44 -18.11 2.64
N HIS A 37 20.80 -18.45 1.50
CA HIS A 37 21.08 -17.77 0.23
C HIS A 37 20.88 -16.25 0.32
N PHE A 38 19.79 -15.81 0.94
CA PHE A 38 19.47 -14.39 1.08
C PHE A 38 20.50 -13.63 1.92
N HIS A 39 21.02 -14.27 2.97
CA HIS A 39 22.05 -13.70 3.85
C HIS A 39 23.42 -13.59 3.16
N ASP A 40 23.68 -14.41 2.15
CA ASP A 40 24.93 -14.36 1.36
C ASP A 40 24.91 -13.29 0.25
N LEU A 41 23.76 -12.64 0.02
CA LEU A 41 23.62 -11.62 -1.03
C LEU A 41 24.32 -10.30 -0.66
N PRO A 42 24.85 -9.55 -1.66
CA PRO A 42 25.31 -8.18 -1.44
C PRO A 42 24.18 -7.28 -0.92
N ALA A 43 24.50 -6.33 -0.04
CA ALA A 43 23.52 -5.43 0.58
C ALA A 43 22.61 -4.69 -0.43
N ALA A 44 23.18 -4.22 -1.55
CA ALA A 44 22.39 -3.56 -2.60
C ALA A 44 21.34 -4.50 -3.25
N VAL A 45 21.62 -5.80 -3.29
CA VAL A 45 20.68 -6.81 -3.78
C VAL A 45 19.64 -7.11 -2.71
N HIS A 46 20.04 -7.21 -1.44
CA HIS A 46 19.12 -7.35 -0.31
C HIS A 46 18.06 -6.24 -0.29
N ASP A 47 18.49 -4.97 -0.33
CA ASP A 47 17.60 -3.82 -0.22
C ASP A 47 16.59 -3.74 -1.38
N ARG A 48 17.05 -4.05 -2.59
CA ARG A 48 16.16 -4.16 -3.76
C ARG A 48 15.12 -5.25 -3.58
N LEU A 49 15.54 -6.44 -3.15
CA LEU A 49 14.66 -7.60 -3.01
C LEU A 49 13.61 -7.41 -1.91
N VAL A 50 13.95 -6.75 -0.80
CA VAL A 50 12.98 -6.38 0.25
C VAL A 50 11.89 -5.48 -0.32
N GLY A 51 12.27 -4.44 -1.08
CA GLY A 51 11.31 -3.53 -1.71
C GLY A 51 10.42 -4.20 -2.75
N GLU A 52 11.00 -5.07 -3.58
CA GLU A 52 10.24 -5.80 -4.60
C GLU A 52 9.23 -6.78 -3.97
N ARG A 53 9.61 -7.48 -2.89
CA ARG A 53 8.84 -8.58 -2.28
C ARG A 53 7.93 -8.17 -1.11
N TRP A 54 7.52 -6.90 -1.07
CA TRP A 54 6.66 -6.37 0.00
C TRP A 54 5.40 -7.19 0.28
N GLN A 55 4.85 -7.84 -0.75
CA GLN A 55 3.65 -8.67 -0.67
C GLN A 55 3.82 -9.88 0.27
N LEU A 56 5.04 -10.38 0.48
CA LEU A 56 5.31 -11.52 1.36
C LEU A 56 5.26 -11.17 2.85
N TYR A 57 5.33 -9.88 3.21
CA TYR A 57 5.40 -9.45 4.62
C TYR A 57 4.46 -8.29 4.99
N LYS A 58 3.78 -7.66 4.02
CA LYS A 58 2.80 -6.58 4.25
C LYS A 58 1.41 -6.84 3.68
N ALA A 59 1.18 -7.98 3.01
CA ALA A 59 -0.14 -8.33 2.53
C ALA A 59 -1.04 -8.88 3.65
N ALA A 60 -2.35 -8.66 3.52
CA ALA A 60 -3.36 -9.37 4.29
C ALA A 60 -3.73 -10.70 3.58
N SER A 61 -4.30 -11.65 4.31
CA SER A 61 -4.74 -12.92 3.72
C SER A 61 -5.92 -12.70 2.77
N THR A 62 -6.10 -13.62 1.82
CA THR A 62 -7.21 -13.58 0.85
C THR A 62 -8.57 -13.65 1.54
N GLU A 63 -8.65 -14.40 2.62
CA GLU A 63 -9.86 -14.58 3.43
C GLU A 63 -10.25 -13.27 4.12
N ILE A 64 -9.29 -12.62 4.79
CA ILE A 64 -9.54 -11.33 5.46
C ILE A 64 -9.94 -10.25 4.45
N LEU A 65 -9.30 -10.22 3.28
CA LEU A 65 -9.65 -9.27 2.22
C LEU A 65 -11.07 -9.51 1.69
N ALA A 66 -11.49 -10.76 1.58
CA ALA A 66 -12.87 -11.12 1.22
C ALA A 66 -13.86 -10.70 2.30
N ASP A 67 -13.56 -10.96 3.57
CA ASP A 67 -14.41 -10.58 4.70
C ASP A 67 -14.61 -9.06 4.78
N VAL A 68 -13.53 -8.28 4.64
CA VAL A 68 -13.59 -6.81 4.60
C VAL A 68 -14.42 -6.33 3.41
N HIS A 69 -14.22 -6.92 2.23
CA HIS A 69 -15.01 -6.58 1.05
C HIS A 69 -16.49 -6.85 1.28
N ASP A 70 -16.85 -8.03 1.81
CA ASP A 70 -18.24 -8.41 2.06
C ASP A 70 -18.89 -7.47 3.07
N HIS A 71 -18.20 -7.10 4.15
CA HIS A 71 -18.71 -6.13 5.11
C HIS A 71 -18.99 -4.76 4.48
N LEU A 72 -18.06 -4.23 3.68
CA LEU A 72 -18.24 -2.94 3.01
C LEU A 72 -19.32 -3.00 1.92
N TYR A 73 -19.41 -4.12 1.21
CA TYR A 73 -20.44 -4.35 0.20
C TYR A 73 -21.83 -4.38 0.85
N GLN A 74 -22.03 -5.20 1.88
CA GLN A 74 -23.32 -5.28 2.58
C GLN A 74 -23.74 -3.94 3.21
N ALA A 75 -22.79 -3.13 3.66
CA ALA A 75 -23.07 -1.79 4.18
C ALA A 75 -23.55 -0.80 3.12
N THR A 76 -23.28 -1.04 1.83
CA THR A 76 -23.62 -0.12 0.72
C THR A 76 -24.83 -0.57 -0.10
N VAL A 77 -25.13 -1.88 -0.14
CA VAL A 77 -26.27 -2.42 -0.90
C VAL A 77 -27.60 -1.78 -0.49
N GLY A 78 -28.31 -1.21 -1.46
CA GLY A 78 -29.63 -0.60 -1.25
C GLY A 78 -29.62 0.75 -0.51
N ARG A 79 -28.44 1.34 -0.30
CA ARG A 79 -28.27 2.66 0.34
C ARG A 79 -27.70 3.69 -0.64
N PRO A 80 -27.87 5.00 -0.35
CA PRO A 80 -27.16 6.06 -1.07
C PRO A 80 -25.64 5.86 -1.04
N VAL A 81 -24.95 6.33 -2.08
CA VAL A 81 -23.49 6.12 -2.29
C VAL A 81 -22.65 6.72 -1.16
N ASP A 82 -23.14 7.77 -0.51
CA ASP A 82 -22.51 8.50 0.60
C ASP A 82 -22.94 7.99 1.99
N ALA A 83 -23.76 6.94 2.06
CA ALA A 83 -24.31 6.47 3.33
C ALA A 83 -23.34 5.63 4.17
N ASN A 84 -22.16 5.27 3.64
CA ASN A 84 -21.21 4.43 4.37
C ASN A 84 -20.29 5.29 5.25
N PRO A 85 -20.24 5.07 6.57
CA PRO A 85 -19.34 5.81 7.46
C PRO A 85 -17.86 5.44 7.30
N VAL A 86 -17.52 4.42 6.51
CA VAL A 86 -16.15 3.92 6.33
C VAL A 86 -15.79 3.84 4.84
N GLU A 87 -14.66 4.42 4.48
CA GLU A 87 -14.09 4.37 3.12
C GLU A 87 -12.63 3.89 3.17
N ILE A 88 -12.26 3.01 2.24
CA ILE A 88 -10.85 2.65 2.00
C ILE A 88 -10.34 3.56 0.89
N VAL A 89 -9.31 4.36 1.20
CA VAL A 89 -8.68 5.29 0.24
C VAL A 89 -7.23 4.87 -0.01
N PRO A 90 -6.96 3.99 -0.99
CA PRO A 90 -5.61 3.54 -1.33
C PRO A 90 -4.71 4.71 -1.72
N GLY A 91 -3.38 4.51 -1.64
CA GLY A 91 -2.42 5.53 -2.10
C GLY A 91 -2.41 6.82 -1.28
N THR A 92 -3.02 6.83 -0.10
CA THR A 92 -3.15 8.02 0.75
C THR A 92 -2.17 8.01 1.91
N ALA A 93 -1.43 9.10 2.07
CA ALA A 93 -0.51 9.31 3.18
C ALA A 93 -1.03 10.42 4.10
N ALA A 94 -1.01 10.19 5.42
CA ALA A 94 -1.24 11.25 6.39
C ALA A 94 -0.08 12.27 6.34
N ALA A 95 -0.43 13.55 6.32
CA ALA A 95 0.50 14.68 6.27
C ALA A 95 0.59 15.38 7.63
N THR A 96 -0.56 15.62 8.27
CA THR A 96 -0.63 16.21 9.62
C THR A 96 -1.79 15.60 10.39
N SER A 97 -1.73 15.68 11.72
CA SER A 97 -2.81 15.28 12.62
C SER A 97 -3.09 16.38 13.63
N THR A 98 -4.36 16.61 13.94
CA THR A 98 -4.81 17.45 15.05
C THR A 98 -5.72 16.65 15.95
N ALA A 99 -5.67 16.94 17.25
CA ALA A 99 -6.52 16.29 18.25
C ALA A 99 -7.40 17.36 18.90
N ASP A 100 -8.69 17.10 18.92
CA ASP A 100 -9.66 17.95 19.60
C ASP A 100 -9.72 17.62 21.11
N PRO A 101 -10.19 18.56 21.95
CA PRO A 101 -10.31 18.35 23.39
C PRO A 101 -11.25 17.20 23.78
N ASP A 102 -12.15 16.80 22.87
CA ASP A 102 -13.08 15.68 23.05
C ASP A 102 -12.47 14.31 22.71
N GLY A 103 -11.22 14.28 22.22
CA GLY A 103 -10.50 13.08 21.82
C GLY A 103 -10.64 12.69 20.35
N THR A 104 -11.37 13.47 19.54
CA THR A 104 -11.46 13.27 18.09
C THR A 104 -10.10 13.58 17.44
N ILE A 105 -9.67 12.75 16.49
CA ILE A 105 -8.43 12.95 15.73
C ILE A 105 -8.79 13.28 14.28
N GLU A 106 -8.38 14.45 13.83
CA GLU A 106 -8.47 14.82 12.41
C GLU A 106 -7.12 14.57 11.73
N LEU A 107 -7.15 13.88 10.59
CA LEU A 107 -5.97 13.62 9.77
C LEU A 107 -6.07 14.38 8.45
N ARG A 108 -5.09 15.23 8.18
CA ARG A 108 -4.91 15.79 6.84
C ARG A 108 -4.15 14.80 5.99
N CYS A 109 -4.75 14.38 4.90
CA CYS A 109 -4.23 13.34 4.03
C CYS A 109 -3.85 13.88 2.64
N ARG A 110 -2.91 13.19 1.97
CA ARG A 110 -2.51 13.47 0.59
C ARG A 110 -2.51 12.17 -0.21
N HIS A 111 -3.24 12.15 -1.32
CA HIS A 111 -3.24 11.03 -2.26
C HIS A 111 -2.03 11.11 -3.20
N ALA A 112 -1.33 9.99 -3.42
CA ALA A 112 -0.09 9.95 -4.19
C ALA A 112 -0.25 10.39 -5.65
N ASP A 113 -1.38 10.06 -6.25
CA ASP A 113 -1.69 10.42 -7.66
C ASP A 113 -2.41 11.76 -7.80
N ALA A 114 -2.89 12.34 -6.69
CA ALA A 114 -3.45 13.68 -6.70
C ALA A 114 -2.26 14.66 -6.67
N GLY A 115 -1.88 15.19 -7.84
CA GLY A 115 -0.89 16.25 -7.93
C GLY A 115 -1.18 17.35 -6.90
N THR A 116 -0.14 17.93 -6.31
CA THR A 116 -0.27 18.96 -5.25
C THR A 116 -1.04 20.17 -5.79
N GLY A 117 -2.34 20.24 -5.48
CA GLY A 117 -3.20 21.34 -5.85
C GLY A 117 -3.22 22.41 -4.76
N ALA A 118 -2.45 23.48 -4.97
CA ALA A 118 -2.73 24.89 -4.67
C ALA A 118 -1.44 25.71 -4.83
#